data_AF-A0A0G1VK94-F1
#
_entry.id   AF-A0A0G1VK94-F1
#
_cell.length_a   1.000
_cell.length_b   1.000
_cell.length_c   1.000
_cell.angle_alpha   90.00
_cell.angle_beta   90.00
_cell.angle_gamma   90.00
#
_symmetry.space_group_name_H-M   'P 1'
#
loop_
_entity.id
_entity.type
_entity.pdbx_description
1 polymer ?
#
loop_
_entity_poly.entity_id
_entity_poly.type
_entity_poly.pdbx_seq_one_letter_code
_entity_poly.pdbx_strand_id
1 'polypeptide(L)'
;MLTLAMFVVASFSFYNSPAFAEDSADDVKDSIDSIEKKLEKEQAAKAKLEAELAQIQNSVYSTQAQIDKTRALIKESEANISRMEEDVKQLGEKIDFQKEILKNLIQEVYMRKTEPILSMAIFKGDFSKVFGRVDSLLSMEEKILQIAQEVRETKEKVEAEQEKIAQAKEDHEKLLENKVVQQYALLADRAETQDDIEDKEAVIVKLREKLADLQSDLATLTGKSFDAKDIREAVEFASDHTDVPEGVLYGFLGAETHFNANTGQCTYDEVEDAAMKNYSKLLKISKNWQASIDKLEERRDIFEDIVDDLGYSKKKKVSCTPRCDLKISGKTWSCTNGGYIGQGGAMGVAQFMSDVWRYGYEADIRKITGHKTPDPWSLTDGVLAMALKLEKAGANSSKESVIKKASINYLGTFNQSYYNNIIYWSKNYKLIFD
;
A
#
# COMPACT_ATOMS: atom_id res chain seq x y z
N MET A 1 86.51 -1.21 44.50
CA MET A 1 86.86 -1.98 43.29
C MET A 1 85.83 -3.08 43.11
N LEU A 2 85.24 -3.14 41.92
CA LEU A 2 84.39 -4.18 41.31
C LEU A 2 83.12 -4.65 42.04
N THR A 3 82.01 -4.06 41.59
CA THR A 3 80.66 -4.62 41.51
C THR A 3 80.56 -5.69 40.41
N LEU A 4 79.94 -6.84 40.71
CA LEU A 4 79.46 -7.81 39.72
C LEU A 4 78.00 -8.16 40.07
N ALA A 5 77.05 -7.50 39.41
CA ALA A 5 75.63 -7.85 39.44
C ALA A 5 75.31 -8.63 38.16
N MET A 6 74.93 -9.89 38.32
CA MET A 6 74.56 -10.78 37.23
C MET A 6 73.03 -10.65 37.02
N PHE A 7 72.64 -9.99 35.92
CA PHE A 7 71.26 -9.78 35.52
C PHE A 7 70.79 -10.99 34.70
N VAL A 8 69.82 -11.74 35.21
CA VAL A 8 69.10 -12.79 34.46
C VAL A 8 67.95 -12.12 33.72
N VAL A 9 68.05 -12.05 32.38
CA VAL A 9 66.96 -11.62 31.51
C VAL A 9 66.04 -12.82 31.29
N ALA A 10 64.88 -12.81 31.96
CA ALA A 10 63.77 -13.69 31.63
C ALA A 10 62.84 -12.94 30.65
N SER A 11 62.86 -13.35 29.39
CA SER A 11 61.92 -12.89 28.37
C SER A 11 60.54 -13.50 28.64
N PHE A 12 59.62 -12.70 29.20
CA PHE A 12 58.20 -13.00 29.17
C PHE A 12 57.62 -12.49 27.86
N SER A 13 57.42 -13.40 26.90
CA SER A 13 56.52 -13.18 25.77
C SER A 13 55.09 -13.24 26.26
N PHE A 14 54.47 -12.08 26.50
CA PHE A 14 53.02 -11.98 26.60
C PHE A 14 52.44 -12.02 25.17
N TYR A 15 51.92 -13.18 24.78
CA TYR A 15 50.91 -13.25 23.73
C TYR A 15 49.63 -12.61 24.28
N ASN A 16 49.39 -11.35 23.94
CA ASN A 16 48.06 -10.74 24.01
C ASN A 16 47.48 -10.80 22.59
N SER A 17 46.59 -11.76 22.35
CA SER A 17 45.67 -11.70 21.22
C SER A 17 44.68 -10.56 21.48
N PRO A 18 44.48 -9.58 20.58
CA PRO A 18 43.44 -8.59 20.74
C PRO A 18 42.08 -9.22 20.41
N ALA A 19 41.23 -9.32 21.41
CA ALA A 19 39.83 -9.74 21.31
C ALA A 19 38.94 -8.58 20.82
N PHE A 20 39.13 -8.11 19.58
CA PHE A 20 38.41 -6.95 19.04
C PHE A 20 37.46 -7.25 17.86
N ALA A 21 37.44 -8.48 17.34
CA ALA A 21 36.52 -8.88 16.26
C ALA A 21 35.10 -9.24 16.76
N GLU A 22 34.89 -9.36 18.07
CA GLU A 22 33.61 -9.77 18.67
C GLU A 22 32.65 -8.58 18.82
N ASP A 23 33.17 -7.38 19.11
CA ASP A 23 32.39 -6.17 19.47
C ASP A 23 31.61 -5.58 18.26
N SER A 24 32.18 -5.60 17.05
CA SER A 24 31.55 -5.03 15.85
C SER A 24 30.54 -5.98 15.19
N ALA A 25 30.77 -7.29 15.27
CA ALA A 25 29.78 -8.29 14.89
C ALA A 25 28.61 -8.28 15.88
N ASP A 26 28.87 -8.03 17.16
CA ASP A 26 27.82 -7.93 18.18
C ASP A 26 26.99 -6.64 18.03
N ASP A 27 27.57 -5.49 17.66
CA ASP A 27 26.79 -4.28 17.34
C ASP A 27 25.85 -4.45 16.14
N VAL A 28 26.31 -5.16 15.09
CA VAL A 28 25.48 -5.48 13.92
C VAL A 28 24.42 -6.53 14.28
N LYS A 29 24.75 -7.53 15.09
CA LYS A 29 23.76 -8.48 15.65
C LYS A 29 22.72 -7.76 16.50
N ASP A 30 23.11 -6.83 17.36
CA ASP A 30 22.21 -6.03 18.19
C ASP A 30 21.26 -5.17 17.34
N SER A 31 21.77 -4.64 16.22
CA SER A 31 20.97 -3.92 15.23
C SER A 31 19.99 -4.84 14.50
N ILE A 32 20.42 -6.05 14.13
CA ILE A 32 19.55 -7.10 13.56
C ILE A 32 18.45 -7.46 14.56
N ASP A 33 18.81 -7.81 15.80
CA ASP A 33 17.88 -8.13 16.89
C ASP A 33 16.84 -7.02 17.13
N SER A 34 17.28 -5.76 17.11
CA SER A 34 16.39 -4.60 17.24
C SER A 34 15.43 -4.46 16.06
N ILE A 35 15.89 -4.70 14.83
CA ILE A 35 15.03 -4.68 13.65
C ILE A 35 14.07 -5.87 13.64
N GLU A 36 14.50 -7.06 14.03
CA GLU A 36 13.64 -8.24 14.16
C GLU A 36 12.53 -8.01 15.17
N LYS A 37 12.85 -7.46 16.35
CA LYS A 37 11.84 -7.08 17.35
C LYS A 37 10.85 -6.03 16.83
N LYS A 38 11.32 -5.04 16.05
CA LYS A 38 10.43 -4.06 15.40
C LYS A 38 9.56 -4.73 14.34
N LEU A 39 10.11 -5.65 13.56
CA LEU A 39 9.38 -6.39 12.54
C LEU A 39 8.27 -7.23 13.17
N GLU A 40 8.56 -7.96 14.24
CA GLU A 40 7.58 -8.74 15.00
C GLU A 40 6.46 -7.84 15.54
N LYS A 41 6.82 -6.67 16.11
CA LYS A 41 5.85 -5.69 16.62
C LYS A 41 4.93 -5.15 15.52
N GLU A 42 5.49 -4.77 14.36
CA GLU A 42 4.70 -4.24 13.24
C GLU A 42 3.83 -5.34 12.59
N GLN A 43 4.33 -6.58 12.51
CA GLN A 43 3.53 -7.74 12.06
C GLN A 43 2.37 -8.04 13.01
N ALA A 44 2.61 -8.02 14.31
CA ALA A 44 1.56 -8.20 15.32
C ALA A 44 0.52 -7.06 15.27
N ALA A 45 0.95 -5.82 15.02
CA ALA A 45 0.05 -4.68 14.81
C ALA A 45 -0.80 -4.86 13.54
N LYS A 46 -0.19 -5.27 12.42
CA LYS A 46 -0.91 -5.58 11.17
C LYS A 46 -1.95 -6.69 11.39
N ALA A 47 -1.58 -7.78 12.07
CA ALA A 47 -2.51 -8.88 12.34
C ALA A 47 -3.72 -8.45 13.20
N LYS A 48 -3.53 -7.51 14.13
CA LYS A 48 -4.64 -6.91 14.91
C LYS A 48 -5.57 -6.10 14.02
N LEU A 49 -5.03 -5.27 13.13
CA LEU A 49 -5.82 -4.49 12.18
C LEU A 49 -6.57 -5.39 11.19
N GLU A 50 -5.97 -6.49 10.73
CA GLU A 50 -6.65 -7.47 9.87
C GLU A 50 -7.81 -8.16 10.60
N ALA A 51 -7.64 -8.49 11.89
CA ALA A 51 -8.70 -9.03 12.72
C ALA A 51 -9.83 -8.01 12.93
N GLU A 52 -9.50 -6.74 13.17
CA GLU A 52 -10.45 -5.63 13.29
C GLU A 52 -11.21 -5.40 11.98
N LEU A 53 -10.52 -5.40 10.83
CA LEU A 53 -11.13 -5.31 9.50
C LEU A 53 -12.15 -6.43 9.28
N ALA A 54 -11.84 -7.66 9.68
CA ALA A 54 -12.77 -8.79 9.59
C ALA A 54 -14.01 -8.58 10.48
N GLN A 55 -13.85 -8.03 11.69
CA GLN A 55 -14.97 -7.68 12.58
C GLN A 55 -15.85 -6.56 11.98
N ILE A 56 -15.23 -5.53 11.40
CA ILE A 56 -15.94 -4.45 10.70
C ILE A 56 -16.72 -5.02 9.51
N GLN A 57 -16.12 -5.89 8.70
CA GLN A 57 -16.81 -6.54 7.58
C GLN A 57 -18.02 -7.35 8.04
N ASN A 58 -17.89 -8.15 9.11
CA ASN A 58 -19.02 -8.88 9.69
C ASN A 58 -20.13 -7.93 10.17
N SER A 59 -19.76 -6.80 10.76
CA SER A 59 -20.69 -5.76 11.21
C SER A 59 -21.41 -5.08 10.04
N VAL A 60 -20.72 -4.83 8.92
CA VAL A 60 -21.31 -4.33 7.67
C VAL A 60 -22.33 -5.32 7.12
N TYR A 61 -21.99 -6.61 7.03
CA TYR A 61 -22.91 -7.63 6.52
C TYR A 61 -24.14 -7.79 7.42
N SER A 62 -23.95 -7.82 8.73
CA SER A 62 -25.06 -7.90 9.70
C SER A 62 -25.97 -6.66 9.60
N THR A 63 -25.39 -5.47 9.49
CA THR A 63 -26.16 -4.22 9.34
C THR A 63 -26.92 -4.18 8.02
N GLN A 64 -26.31 -4.64 6.92
CA GLN A 64 -26.99 -4.75 5.62
C GLN A 64 -28.19 -5.71 5.69
N ALA A 65 -28.04 -6.86 6.33
CA ALA A 65 -29.16 -7.80 6.53
C ALA A 65 -30.29 -7.19 7.37
N GLN A 66 -29.97 -6.39 8.39
CA GLN A 66 -30.96 -5.66 9.19
C GLN A 66 -31.68 -4.58 8.36
N ILE A 67 -30.96 -3.87 7.50
CA ILE A 67 -31.52 -2.89 6.56
C ILE A 67 -32.52 -3.57 5.63
N ASP A 68 -32.13 -4.69 5.02
CA ASP A 68 -32.99 -5.40 4.06
C ASP A 68 -34.23 -5.98 4.74
N LYS A 69 -34.09 -6.52 5.96
CA LYS A 69 -35.22 -6.94 6.78
C LYS A 69 -36.17 -5.77 7.10
N THR A 70 -35.62 -4.62 7.48
CA THR A 70 -36.43 -3.44 7.83
C THR A 70 -37.18 -2.90 6.62
N ARG A 71 -36.52 -2.85 5.45
CA ARG A 71 -37.17 -2.48 4.17
C ARG A 71 -38.31 -3.44 3.80
N ALA A 72 -38.13 -4.74 4.05
CA ALA A 72 -39.17 -5.73 3.79
C ALA A 72 -40.40 -5.51 4.70
N LEU A 73 -40.19 -5.24 6.00
CA LEU A 73 -41.27 -4.94 6.95
C LEU A 73 -42.02 -3.65 6.61
N ILE A 74 -41.30 -2.61 6.16
CA ILE A 74 -41.92 -1.37 5.67
C ILE A 74 -42.83 -1.67 4.47
N LYS A 75 -42.32 -2.41 3.48
CA LYS A 75 -43.08 -2.79 2.28
C LYS A 75 -44.29 -3.65 2.60
N GLU A 76 -44.16 -4.57 3.55
CA GLU A 76 -45.27 -5.39 4.05
C GLU A 76 -46.35 -4.52 4.71
N SER A 77 -45.93 -3.56 5.54
CA SER A 77 -46.84 -2.61 6.19
C SER A 77 -47.60 -1.76 5.17
N GLU A 78 -46.92 -1.25 4.12
CA GLU A 78 -47.55 -0.51 3.02
C GLU A 78 -48.59 -1.35 2.27
N ALA A 79 -48.24 -2.60 1.96
CA ALA A 79 -49.16 -3.52 1.28
C ALA A 79 -50.38 -3.86 2.17
N ASN A 80 -50.17 -4.03 3.47
CA ASN A 80 -51.23 -4.30 4.44
C ASN A 80 -52.20 -3.12 4.55
N ILE A 81 -51.67 -1.90 4.70
CA ILE A 81 -52.47 -0.66 4.76
C ILE A 81 -53.29 -0.51 3.48
N SER A 82 -52.65 -0.64 2.30
CA SER A 82 -53.32 -0.50 1.01
C SER A 82 -54.45 -1.53 0.81
N ARG A 83 -54.25 -2.78 1.23
CA ARG A 83 -55.32 -3.80 1.21
C ARG A 83 -56.46 -3.44 2.16
N MET A 84 -56.16 -3.00 3.38
CA MET A 84 -57.17 -2.57 4.34
C MET A 84 -57.98 -1.38 3.82
N GLU A 85 -57.36 -0.41 3.13
CA GLU A 85 -58.05 0.72 2.50
C GLU A 85 -59.03 0.26 1.41
N GLU A 86 -58.61 -0.70 0.57
CA GLU A 86 -59.47 -1.28 -0.47
C GLU A 86 -60.63 -2.09 0.14
N ASP A 87 -60.38 -2.86 1.19
CA ASP A 87 -61.43 -3.62 1.91
C ASP A 87 -62.47 -2.67 2.53
N VAL A 88 -62.04 -1.58 3.18
CA VAL A 88 -62.93 -0.56 3.75
C VAL A 88 -63.77 0.10 2.66
N LYS A 89 -63.17 0.41 1.51
CA LYS A 89 -63.87 1.00 0.36
C LYS A 89 -64.94 0.06 -0.18
N GLN A 90 -64.62 -1.22 -0.40
CA GLN A 90 -65.58 -2.21 -0.91
C GLN A 90 -66.73 -2.45 0.08
N LEU A 91 -66.45 -2.47 1.38
CA LEU A 91 -67.49 -2.55 2.42
C LEU A 91 -68.42 -1.33 2.39
N GLY A 92 -67.87 -0.12 2.20
CA GLY A 92 -68.63 1.11 2.03
C GLY A 92 -69.56 1.06 0.82
N GLU A 93 -69.03 0.69 -0.36
CA GLU A 93 -69.81 0.56 -1.59
C GLU A 93 -70.96 -0.46 -1.45
N LYS A 94 -70.73 -1.56 -0.74
CA LYS A 94 -71.76 -2.58 -0.47
C LYS A 94 -72.89 -2.06 0.41
N ILE A 95 -72.59 -1.28 1.46
CA ILE A 95 -73.62 -0.62 2.27
C ILE A 95 -74.46 0.31 1.41
N ASP A 96 -73.81 1.16 0.62
CA ASP A 96 -74.51 2.19 -0.16
C ASP A 96 -75.44 1.54 -1.20
N PHE A 97 -74.99 0.46 -1.83
CA PHE A 97 -75.83 -0.36 -2.71
C PHE A 97 -77.04 -0.95 -1.98
N GLN A 98 -76.86 -1.51 -0.77
CA GLN A 98 -77.97 -2.06 0.03
C GLN A 98 -78.97 -0.99 0.48
N LYS A 99 -78.50 0.22 0.84
CA LYS A 99 -79.35 1.37 1.15
C LYS A 99 -80.16 1.82 -0.06
N GLU A 100 -79.56 1.88 -1.25
CA GLU A 100 -80.25 2.28 -2.47
C GLU A 100 -81.34 1.26 -2.86
N ILE A 101 -81.10 -0.04 -2.67
CA ILE A 101 -82.13 -1.09 -2.83
C ILE A 101 -83.31 -0.84 -1.88
N LEU A 102 -83.05 -0.63 -0.59
CA LEU A 102 -84.09 -0.41 0.40
C LEU A 102 -84.92 0.84 0.09
N LYS A 103 -84.24 1.94 -0.27
CA LYS A 103 -84.87 3.19 -0.71
C LYS A 103 -85.81 2.96 -1.90
N ASN A 104 -85.35 2.26 -2.93
CA ASN A 104 -86.17 1.95 -4.11
C ASN A 104 -87.36 1.05 -3.76
N LEU A 105 -87.17 0.08 -2.86
CA LEU A 105 -88.23 -0.81 -2.38
C LEU A 105 -89.31 -0.03 -1.60
N ILE A 106 -88.92 0.86 -0.70
CA ILE A 106 -89.82 1.75 0.05
C ILE A 106 -90.56 2.69 -0.92
N GLN A 107 -89.85 3.26 -1.89
CA GLN A 107 -90.44 4.10 -2.93
C GLN A 107 -91.44 3.33 -3.80
N GLU A 108 -91.16 2.08 -4.18
CA GLU A 108 -92.10 1.25 -4.95
C GLU A 108 -93.37 0.94 -4.14
N VAL A 109 -93.22 0.62 -2.86
CA VAL A 109 -94.34 0.41 -1.94
C VAL A 109 -95.17 1.69 -1.80
N TYR A 110 -94.52 2.86 -1.76
CA TYR A 110 -95.17 4.15 -1.71
C TYR A 110 -95.85 4.54 -3.04
N MET A 111 -95.21 4.28 -4.19
CA MET A 111 -95.69 4.65 -5.53
C MET A 111 -96.79 3.72 -6.06
N ARG A 112 -96.84 2.46 -5.60
CA ARG A 112 -98.00 1.56 -5.83
C ARG A 112 -99.26 1.98 -5.06
N LYS A 113 -99.23 3.10 -4.33
CA LYS A 113 -100.43 3.78 -3.80
C LYS A 113 -101.25 4.41 -4.93
N THR A 114 -101.91 3.58 -5.73
CA THR A 114 -103.17 4.00 -6.35
C THR A 114 -104.37 3.71 -5.43
N GLU A 115 -104.15 3.12 -4.26
CA GLU A 115 -105.15 2.87 -3.21
C GLU A 115 -104.48 2.99 -1.81
N PRO A 116 -105.09 3.66 -0.81
CA PRO A 116 -104.59 3.67 0.56
C PRO A 116 -104.42 2.23 1.08
N ILE A 117 -103.28 1.90 1.73
CA ILE A 117 -103.04 0.56 2.30
C ILE A 117 -104.19 0.09 3.22
N LEU A 118 -104.87 1.06 3.86
CA LEU A 118 -106.05 0.85 4.69
C LEU A 118 -107.30 0.40 3.88
N SER A 119 -107.47 0.80 2.62
CA SER A 119 -108.61 0.43 1.78
C SER A 119 -108.53 -1.04 1.30
N MET A 120 -107.33 -1.54 1.00
CA MET A 120 -107.11 -2.93 0.56
C MET A 120 -107.42 -3.96 1.67
N ALA A 121 -107.14 -3.58 2.92
CA ALA A 121 -107.38 -4.42 4.08
C ALA A 121 -108.89 -4.53 4.40
N ILE A 122 -109.61 -3.40 4.33
CA ILE A 122 -111.04 -3.31 4.60
C ILE A 122 -111.90 -3.94 3.48
N PHE A 123 -111.50 -3.84 2.21
CA PHE A 123 -112.34 -4.28 1.08
C PHE A 123 -112.11 -5.71 0.57
N LYS A 124 -110.98 -6.37 0.88
CA LYS A 124 -110.65 -7.69 0.30
C LYS A 124 -110.30 -8.82 1.30
N GLY A 125 -110.35 -8.57 2.61
CA GLY A 125 -110.16 -9.62 3.63
C GLY A 125 -108.74 -10.22 3.69
N ASP A 126 -107.77 -9.65 2.97
CA ASP A 126 -106.42 -10.22 2.78
C ASP A 126 -105.38 -9.54 3.70
N PHE A 127 -105.79 -9.15 4.92
CA PHE A 127 -104.96 -8.47 5.93
C PHE A 127 -103.61 -9.16 6.16
N SER A 128 -103.60 -10.50 6.12
CA SER A 128 -102.38 -11.32 6.28
C SER A 128 -101.31 -11.02 5.23
N LYS A 129 -101.69 -10.77 3.96
CA LYS A 129 -100.73 -10.46 2.88
C LYS A 129 -100.22 -9.02 2.91
N VAL A 130 -100.95 -8.11 3.55
CA VAL A 130 -100.51 -6.71 3.73
C VAL A 130 -99.57 -6.63 4.92
N PHE A 131 -99.95 -7.24 6.05
CA PHE A 131 -99.09 -7.37 7.23
C PHE A 131 -97.79 -8.10 6.90
N GLY A 132 -97.84 -9.26 6.23
CA GLY A 132 -96.62 -10.00 5.87
C GLY A 132 -95.66 -9.22 4.95
N ARG A 133 -96.15 -8.29 4.12
CA ARG A 133 -95.30 -7.42 3.30
C ARG A 133 -94.67 -6.29 4.10
N VAL A 134 -95.43 -5.63 4.97
CA VAL A 134 -94.91 -4.60 5.87
C VAL A 134 -93.89 -5.20 6.83
N ASP A 135 -94.17 -6.38 7.39
CA ASP A 135 -93.27 -7.12 8.28
C ASP A 135 -91.98 -7.57 7.56
N SER A 136 -92.08 -7.96 6.28
CA SER A 136 -90.89 -8.25 5.46
C SER A 136 -90.02 -7.01 5.19
N LEU A 137 -90.63 -5.83 5.06
CA LEU A 137 -89.91 -4.56 4.86
C LEU A 137 -89.24 -4.08 6.15
N LEU A 138 -89.97 -4.15 7.27
CA LEU A 138 -89.45 -3.82 8.60
C LEU A 138 -88.31 -4.76 8.99
N SER A 139 -88.44 -6.06 8.76
CA SER A 139 -87.35 -7.03 9.02
C SER A 139 -86.16 -6.86 8.07
N MET A 140 -86.37 -6.35 6.85
CA MET A 140 -85.29 -6.02 5.93
C MET A 140 -84.59 -4.72 6.32
N GLU A 141 -85.33 -3.70 6.75
CA GLU A 141 -84.79 -2.46 7.33
C GLU A 141 -83.97 -2.77 8.59
N GLU A 142 -84.49 -3.57 9.51
CA GLU A 142 -83.79 -3.98 10.74
C GLU A 142 -82.48 -4.72 10.42
N LYS A 143 -82.50 -5.66 9.46
CA LYS A 143 -81.29 -6.34 8.98
C LYS A 143 -80.28 -5.40 8.33
N ILE A 144 -80.74 -4.41 7.55
CA ILE A 144 -79.85 -3.43 6.90
C ILE A 144 -79.24 -2.49 7.93
N LEU A 145 -80.01 -2.06 8.94
CA LEU A 145 -79.50 -1.27 10.06
C LEU A 145 -78.47 -2.07 10.87
N GLN A 146 -78.73 -3.35 11.13
CA GLN A 146 -77.78 -4.24 11.80
C GLN A 146 -76.49 -4.41 11.00
N ILE A 147 -76.57 -4.71 9.70
CA ILE A 147 -75.39 -4.84 8.82
C ILE A 147 -74.62 -3.51 8.74
N ALA A 148 -75.31 -2.38 8.63
CA ALA A 148 -74.67 -1.07 8.60
C ALA A 148 -73.93 -0.76 9.92
N GLN A 149 -74.50 -1.17 11.06
CA GLN A 149 -73.82 -1.06 12.35
C GLN A 149 -72.59 -1.98 12.43
N GLU A 150 -72.72 -3.26 12.05
CA GLU A 150 -71.61 -4.23 12.04
C GLU A 150 -70.46 -3.77 11.13
N VAL A 151 -70.76 -3.21 9.96
CA VAL A 151 -69.74 -2.67 9.06
C VAL A 151 -69.12 -1.39 9.64
N ARG A 152 -69.89 -0.52 10.30
CA ARG A 152 -69.34 0.66 10.98
C ARG A 152 -68.36 0.25 12.08
N GLU A 153 -68.74 -0.71 12.93
CA GLU A 153 -67.86 -1.26 13.96
C GLU A 153 -66.61 -1.95 13.36
N THR A 154 -66.77 -2.64 12.23
CA THR A 154 -65.65 -3.26 11.50
C THR A 154 -64.71 -2.20 10.93
N LYS A 155 -65.26 -1.13 10.35
CA LYS A 155 -64.48 0.00 9.81
C LYS A 155 -63.68 0.68 10.92
N GLU A 156 -64.30 0.97 12.06
CA GLU A 156 -63.61 1.56 13.22
C GLU A 156 -62.45 0.66 13.71
N LYS A 157 -62.63 -0.67 13.71
CA LYS A 157 -61.55 -1.62 14.03
C LYS A 157 -60.43 -1.64 13.00
N VAL A 158 -60.77 -1.56 11.70
CA VAL A 158 -59.77 -1.52 10.62
C VAL A 158 -58.97 -0.22 10.66
N GLU A 159 -59.63 0.92 10.85
CA GLU A 159 -58.96 2.23 10.98
C GLU A 159 -58.00 2.25 12.19
N ALA A 160 -58.42 1.68 13.33
CA ALA A 160 -57.54 1.55 14.50
C ALA A 160 -56.35 0.62 14.26
N GLU A 161 -56.50 -0.44 13.47
CA GLU A 161 -55.39 -1.34 13.13
C GLU A 161 -54.44 -0.71 12.09
N GLN A 162 -54.98 0.03 11.12
CA GLN A 162 -54.20 0.83 10.17
C GLN A 162 -53.31 1.85 10.89
N GLU A 163 -53.85 2.53 11.90
CA GLU A 163 -53.06 3.49 12.71
C GLU A 163 -51.88 2.81 13.41
N LYS A 164 -52.09 1.62 14.00
CA LYS A 164 -50.99 0.85 14.62
C LYS A 164 -49.94 0.42 13.61
N ILE A 165 -50.36 -0.08 12.44
CA ILE A 165 -49.43 -0.49 11.38
C ILE A 165 -48.67 0.73 10.84
N ALA A 166 -49.32 1.88 10.69
CA ALA A 166 -48.69 3.13 10.27
C ALA A 166 -47.65 3.60 11.28
N GLN A 167 -47.95 3.52 12.59
CA GLN A 167 -46.97 3.85 13.63
C GLN A 167 -45.77 2.90 13.61
N ALA A 168 -46.01 1.59 13.48
CA ALA A 168 -44.94 0.60 13.37
C ALA A 168 -44.08 0.82 12.11
N LYS A 169 -44.70 1.22 10.99
CA LYS A 169 -44.00 1.60 9.76
C LYS A 169 -43.10 2.81 9.99
N GLU A 170 -43.59 3.86 10.64
CA GLU A 170 -42.81 5.07 10.95
C GLU A 170 -41.59 4.72 11.82
N ASP A 171 -41.77 3.87 12.83
CA ASP A 171 -40.67 3.39 13.69
C ASP A 171 -39.63 2.58 12.89
N HIS A 172 -40.07 1.77 11.93
CA HIS A 172 -39.18 1.07 11.01
C HIS A 172 -38.45 2.00 10.04
N GLU A 173 -39.09 3.06 9.54
CA GLU A 173 -38.45 4.07 8.69
C GLU A 173 -37.34 4.82 9.46
N LYS A 174 -37.61 5.22 10.71
CA LYS A 174 -36.59 5.82 11.60
C LYS A 174 -35.45 4.85 11.90
N LEU A 175 -35.76 3.56 12.15
CA LEU A 175 -34.75 2.54 12.36
C LEU A 175 -33.88 2.35 11.09
N LEU A 176 -34.50 2.35 9.91
CA LEU A 176 -33.81 2.23 8.63
C LEU A 176 -32.84 3.37 8.41
N GLU A 177 -33.25 4.62 8.66
CA GLU A 177 -32.37 5.79 8.55
C GLU A 177 -31.14 5.64 9.45
N ASN A 178 -31.34 5.32 10.72
CA ASN A 178 -30.25 5.09 11.67
C ASN A 178 -29.31 3.97 11.23
N LYS A 179 -29.85 2.88 10.68
CA LYS A 179 -29.06 1.73 10.20
C LYS A 179 -28.25 2.07 8.95
N VAL A 180 -28.80 2.86 8.04
CA VAL A 180 -28.08 3.35 6.86
C VAL A 180 -26.92 4.26 7.27
N VAL A 181 -27.15 5.18 8.20
CA VAL A 181 -26.07 6.02 8.76
C VAL A 181 -25.00 5.17 9.44
N GLN A 182 -25.41 4.18 10.26
CA GLN A 182 -24.49 3.23 10.88
C GLN A 182 -23.66 2.46 9.83
N GLN A 183 -24.28 2.05 8.72
CA GLN A 183 -23.59 1.37 7.64
C GLN A 183 -22.55 2.26 6.95
N TYR A 184 -22.87 3.53 6.70
CA TYR A 184 -21.91 4.47 6.12
C TYR A 184 -20.70 4.69 7.03
N ALA A 185 -20.91 4.81 8.35
CA ALA A 185 -19.82 4.91 9.32
C ALA A 185 -18.91 3.67 9.27
N LEU A 186 -19.49 2.46 9.30
CA LEU A 186 -18.72 1.21 9.21
C LEU A 186 -17.94 1.08 7.89
N LEU A 187 -18.48 1.59 6.77
CA LEU A 187 -17.77 1.60 5.49
C LEU A 187 -16.60 2.58 5.47
N ALA A 188 -16.72 3.71 6.16
CA ALA A 188 -15.62 4.65 6.35
C ALA A 188 -14.53 4.05 7.25
N ASP A 189 -14.91 3.49 8.40
CA ASP A 189 -13.98 2.81 9.32
C ASP A 189 -13.23 1.66 8.63
N ARG A 190 -13.93 0.92 7.76
CA ARG A 190 -13.33 -0.14 6.93
C ARG A 190 -12.25 0.41 6.01
N ALA A 191 -12.51 1.54 5.36
CA ALA A 191 -11.54 2.15 4.44
C ALA A 191 -10.31 2.67 5.19
N GLU A 192 -10.51 3.35 6.32
CA GLU A 192 -9.42 3.83 7.18
C GLU A 192 -8.56 2.66 7.71
N THR A 193 -9.20 1.59 8.19
CA THR A 193 -8.49 0.39 8.66
C THR A 193 -7.70 -0.29 7.53
N GLN A 194 -8.23 -0.26 6.30
CA GLN A 194 -7.54 -0.80 5.13
C GLN A 194 -6.30 0.02 4.78
N ASP A 195 -6.40 1.35 4.83
CA ASP A 195 -5.27 2.27 4.61
C ASP A 195 -4.19 2.05 5.68
N ASP A 196 -4.57 1.89 6.96
CA ASP A 196 -3.63 1.60 8.04
C ASP A 196 -2.87 0.28 7.83
N ILE A 197 -3.53 -0.75 7.30
CA ILE A 197 -2.88 -2.03 6.95
C ILE A 197 -1.84 -1.83 5.85
N GLU A 198 -2.15 -1.03 4.83
CA GLU A 198 -1.22 -0.74 3.73
C GLU A 198 0.02 0.04 4.22
N ASP A 199 -0.18 1.01 5.11
CA ASP A 199 0.90 1.76 5.74
C ASP A 199 1.82 0.83 6.57
N LYS A 200 1.23 -0.10 7.34
CA LYS A 200 1.99 -1.11 8.09
C LYS A 200 2.77 -2.04 7.18
N GLU A 201 2.20 -2.47 6.07
CA GLU A 201 2.88 -3.31 5.09
C GLU A 201 4.07 -2.61 4.45
N ALA A 202 3.94 -1.32 4.11
CA ALA A 202 5.05 -0.52 3.60
C ALA A 202 6.19 -0.39 4.62
N VAL A 203 5.89 -0.24 5.91
CA VAL A 203 6.91 -0.22 6.98
C VAL A 203 7.59 -1.58 7.11
N ILE A 204 6.84 -2.68 7.09
CA ILE A 204 7.37 -4.05 7.17
C ILE A 204 8.34 -4.34 6.01
N VAL A 205 8.00 -3.94 4.78
CA VAL A 205 8.88 -4.10 3.61
C VAL A 205 10.22 -3.38 3.83
N LYS A 206 10.18 -2.10 4.25
CA LYS A 206 11.41 -1.32 4.54
C LYS A 206 12.26 -1.95 5.65
N LEU A 207 11.62 -2.53 6.66
CA LEU A 207 12.33 -3.22 7.74
C LEU A 207 12.99 -4.52 7.24
N ARG A 208 12.34 -5.27 6.34
CA ARG A 208 12.92 -6.47 5.71
C ARG A 208 14.11 -6.14 4.80
N GLU A 209 14.02 -5.06 4.03
CA GLU A 209 15.14 -4.59 3.20
C GLU A 209 16.35 -4.28 4.07
N LYS A 210 16.16 -3.46 5.12
CA LYS A 210 17.23 -3.15 6.08
C LYS A 210 17.78 -4.38 6.79
N LEU A 211 16.92 -5.35 7.13
CA LEU A 211 17.36 -6.60 7.74
C LEU A 211 18.27 -7.38 6.77
N ALA A 212 17.88 -7.47 5.49
CA ALA A 212 18.66 -8.16 4.48
C ALA A 212 20.02 -7.47 4.24
N ASP A 213 20.05 -6.13 4.23
CA ASP A 213 21.29 -5.36 4.14
C ASP A 213 22.20 -5.65 5.34
N LEU A 214 21.69 -5.57 6.58
CA LEU A 214 22.48 -5.87 7.78
C LEU A 214 22.93 -7.33 7.87
N GLN A 215 22.12 -8.29 7.40
CA GLN A 215 22.51 -9.70 7.33
C GLN A 215 23.61 -9.92 6.28
N SER A 216 23.57 -9.20 5.16
CA SER A 216 24.64 -9.18 4.16
C SER A 216 25.91 -8.54 4.71
N ASP A 217 25.79 -7.45 5.46
CA ASP A 217 26.90 -6.80 6.15
C ASP A 217 27.52 -7.76 7.17
N LEU A 218 26.70 -8.43 8.00
CA LEU A 218 27.17 -9.42 8.96
C LEU A 218 27.85 -10.60 8.26
N ALA A 219 27.31 -11.10 7.15
CA ALA A 219 27.93 -12.17 6.37
C ALA A 219 29.26 -11.76 5.73
N THR A 220 29.40 -10.49 5.36
CA THR A 220 30.66 -9.91 4.87
C THR A 220 31.69 -9.81 6.01
N LEU A 221 31.25 -9.33 7.17
CA LEU A 221 32.08 -9.17 8.37
C LEU A 221 32.52 -10.52 8.97
N THR A 222 31.66 -11.53 8.94
CA THR A 222 31.93 -12.85 9.51
C THR A 222 32.53 -13.84 8.49
N GLY A 223 32.57 -13.46 7.20
CA GLY A 223 32.79 -14.37 6.08
C GLY A 223 34.22 -14.60 5.60
N LYS A 224 35.18 -13.66 5.71
CA LYS A 224 36.48 -13.86 5.02
C LYS A 224 37.70 -13.13 5.60
N SER A 225 38.67 -13.94 6.04
CA SER A 225 40.09 -13.61 6.20
C SER A 225 40.85 -13.41 4.86
N PHE A 226 40.18 -13.45 3.69
CA PHE A 226 40.85 -13.39 2.37
C PHE A 226 40.65 -12.06 1.61
N ASP A 227 39.51 -11.38 1.69
CA ASP A 227 39.27 -10.15 0.91
C ASP A 227 39.70 -8.86 1.66
N ALA A 228 39.67 -8.86 2.99
CA ALA A 228 39.98 -7.67 3.80
C ALA A 228 41.43 -7.21 3.66
N LYS A 229 42.37 -8.15 3.52
CA LYS A 229 43.79 -7.85 3.32
C LYS A 229 44.01 -7.19 1.95
N ASP A 230 43.42 -7.74 0.89
CA ASP A 230 43.59 -7.23 -0.48
C ASP A 230 42.94 -5.85 -0.65
N ILE A 231 41.79 -5.60 0.01
CA ILE A 231 41.15 -4.27 0.05
C ILE A 231 42.05 -3.28 0.78
N ARG A 232 42.65 -3.68 1.91
CA ARG A 232 43.59 -2.84 2.66
C ARG A 232 44.80 -2.47 1.81
N GLU A 233 45.46 -3.45 1.20
CA GLU A 233 46.61 -3.21 0.33
C GLU A 233 46.25 -2.28 -0.85
N ALA A 234 45.06 -2.44 -1.44
CA ALA A 234 44.59 -1.57 -2.53
C ALA A 234 44.30 -0.13 -2.07
N VAL A 235 43.73 0.04 -0.86
CA VAL A 235 43.45 1.37 -0.28
C VAL A 235 44.72 2.08 0.15
N GLU A 236 45.63 1.37 0.84
CA GLU A 236 46.95 1.89 1.21
C GLU A 236 47.71 2.33 -0.05
N PHE A 237 47.79 1.45 -1.06
CA PHE A 237 48.43 1.78 -2.33
C PHE A 237 47.84 3.02 -3.01
N ALA A 238 46.52 3.14 -3.06
CA ALA A 238 45.87 4.29 -3.67
C ALA A 238 46.05 5.59 -2.86
N SER A 239 46.05 5.50 -1.53
CA SER A 239 46.32 6.62 -0.63
C SER A 239 47.79 7.07 -0.69
N ASP A 240 48.74 6.17 -0.91
CA ASP A 240 50.16 6.53 -1.08
C ASP A 240 50.44 7.27 -2.40
N HIS A 241 49.59 7.06 -3.41
CA HIS A 241 49.76 7.65 -4.74
C HIS A 241 48.82 8.84 -5.01
N THR A 242 47.99 9.23 -4.04
CA THR A 242 47.06 10.37 -4.15
C THR A 242 46.96 11.11 -2.83
N ASP A 243 46.53 12.38 -2.82
CA ASP A 243 46.32 13.12 -1.56
C ASP A 243 45.04 12.69 -0.79
N VAL A 244 44.41 11.56 -1.14
CA VAL A 244 43.13 11.11 -0.55
C VAL A 244 43.39 10.20 0.66
N PRO A 245 42.88 10.52 1.85
CA PRO A 245 43.07 9.68 3.02
C PRO A 245 42.40 8.31 2.88
N GLU A 246 43.04 7.24 3.39
CA GLU A 246 42.49 5.87 3.43
C GLU A 246 41.04 5.82 3.90
N GLY A 247 40.73 6.46 5.03
CA GLY A 247 39.37 6.49 5.56
C GLY A 247 38.37 7.10 4.57
N VAL A 248 38.78 8.07 3.75
CA VAL A 248 37.89 8.58 2.70
C VAL A 248 37.68 7.52 1.62
N LEU A 249 38.74 6.82 1.19
CA LEU A 249 38.66 5.73 0.20
C LEU A 249 37.76 4.59 0.68
N TYR A 250 37.91 4.12 1.92
CA TYR A 250 37.01 3.14 2.52
C TYR A 250 35.57 3.64 2.59
N GLY A 251 35.38 4.93 2.91
CA GLY A 251 34.09 5.60 2.86
C GLY A 251 33.37 5.39 1.53
N PHE A 252 34.06 5.70 0.43
CA PHE A 252 33.50 5.56 -0.92
C PHE A 252 33.39 4.10 -1.36
N LEU A 253 34.35 3.23 -1.04
CA LEU A 253 34.26 1.80 -1.36
C LEU A 253 33.06 1.12 -0.71
N GLY A 254 32.80 1.44 0.56
CA GLY A 254 31.63 0.94 1.27
C GLY A 254 30.34 1.43 0.62
N ALA A 255 30.28 2.69 0.19
CA ALA A 255 29.10 3.28 -0.43
C ALA A 255 28.87 2.85 -1.90
N GLU A 256 29.93 2.56 -2.67
CA GLU A 256 29.84 2.19 -4.09
C GLU A 256 29.56 0.69 -4.29
N THR A 257 30.33 -0.17 -3.64
CA THR A 257 30.34 -1.62 -3.92
C THR A 257 30.30 -2.50 -2.69
N HIS A 258 30.11 -1.91 -1.50
CA HIS A 258 30.25 -2.62 -0.22
C HIS A 258 31.60 -3.35 -0.15
N PHE A 259 32.67 -2.60 -0.42
CA PHE A 259 34.04 -3.12 -0.44
C PHE A 259 34.20 -4.28 -1.45
N ASN A 260 33.81 -4.04 -2.71
CA ASN A 260 33.91 -4.99 -3.81
C ASN A 260 32.97 -6.22 -3.72
N ALA A 261 32.08 -6.30 -2.73
CA ALA A 261 31.10 -7.38 -2.62
C ALA A 261 30.03 -7.34 -3.74
N ASN A 262 29.75 -6.16 -4.30
CA ASN A 262 28.80 -5.99 -5.39
C ASN A 262 29.30 -5.01 -6.45
N THR A 263 29.94 -5.53 -7.50
CA THR A 263 30.40 -4.73 -8.66
C THR A 263 29.38 -4.65 -9.80
N GLY A 264 28.16 -5.13 -9.59
CA GLY A 264 27.11 -5.19 -10.60
C GLY A 264 26.54 -6.59 -10.83
N GLN A 265 25.31 -6.64 -11.36
CA GLN A 265 24.52 -7.87 -11.51
C GLN A 265 23.97 -8.06 -12.94
N CYS A 266 23.96 -7.01 -13.76
CA CYS A 266 23.41 -7.03 -15.10
C CYS A 266 24.50 -7.18 -16.17
N THR A 267 24.17 -7.77 -17.31
CA THR A 267 24.98 -7.63 -18.53
C THR A 267 24.70 -6.28 -19.19
N TYR A 268 25.57 -5.84 -20.09
CA TYR A 268 25.33 -4.59 -20.81
C TYR A 268 24.09 -4.67 -21.71
N ASP A 269 23.79 -5.83 -22.31
CA ASP A 269 22.53 -6.04 -23.05
C ASP A 269 21.28 -5.77 -22.19
N GLU A 270 21.27 -6.27 -20.94
CA GLU A 270 20.18 -6.05 -19.99
C GLU A 270 20.03 -4.57 -19.60
N VAL A 271 21.16 -3.86 -19.52
CA VAL A 271 21.22 -2.42 -19.28
C VAL A 271 20.64 -1.65 -20.46
N GLU A 272 21.04 -1.98 -21.69
CA GLU A 272 20.56 -1.34 -22.90
C GLU A 272 19.04 -1.55 -23.08
N ASP A 273 18.58 -2.79 -22.94
CA ASP A 273 17.16 -3.13 -23.00
C ASP A 273 16.31 -2.34 -21.99
N ALA A 274 16.79 -2.22 -20.76
CA ALA A 274 16.09 -1.50 -19.71
C ALA A 274 16.12 0.03 -19.92
N ALA A 275 17.27 0.59 -20.29
CA ALA A 275 17.42 2.02 -20.53
C ALA A 275 16.62 2.48 -21.76
N MET A 276 16.61 1.70 -22.84
CA MET A 276 15.88 2.03 -24.07
C MET A 276 14.36 2.03 -23.89
N LYS A 277 13.82 1.18 -23.00
CA LYS A 277 12.40 1.24 -22.61
C LYS A 277 12.03 2.57 -21.95
N ASN A 278 12.97 3.19 -21.23
CA ASN A 278 12.76 4.47 -20.58
C ASN A 278 12.95 5.63 -21.57
N TYR A 279 14.07 5.64 -22.30
CA TYR A 279 14.40 6.71 -23.23
C TYR A 279 13.44 6.79 -24.42
N SER A 280 12.95 5.67 -24.95
CA SER A 280 11.97 5.68 -26.05
C SER A 280 10.64 6.35 -25.67
N LYS A 281 10.21 6.23 -24.40
CA LYS A 281 9.03 6.95 -23.88
C LYS A 281 9.32 8.44 -23.77
N LEU A 282 10.50 8.81 -23.28
CA LEU A 282 10.92 10.19 -23.04
C LEU A 282 11.23 10.96 -24.33
N LEU A 283 11.73 10.29 -25.35
CA LEU A 283 12.01 10.86 -26.68
C LEU A 283 10.74 11.39 -27.35
N LYS A 284 9.58 10.79 -27.06
CA LYS A 284 8.26 11.27 -27.53
C LYS A 284 7.85 12.60 -26.89
N ILE A 285 8.43 12.93 -25.73
CA ILE A 285 8.14 14.14 -24.96
C ILE A 285 9.14 15.25 -25.31
N SER A 286 10.43 14.89 -25.44
CA SER A 286 11.49 15.84 -25.81
C SER A 286 12.56 15.17 -26.66
N LYS A 287 12.95 15.82 -27.77
CA LYS A 287 14.02 15.34 -28.65
C LYS A 287 15.40 15.34 -27.99
N ASN A 288 15.59 16.07 -26.88
CA ASN A 288 16.88 16.15 -26.19
C ASN A 288 17.32 14.82 -25.57
N TRP A 289 16.41 13.85 -25.42
CA TRP A 289 16.73 12.50 -24.95
C TRP A 289 17.52 11.67 -25.96
N GLN A 290 17.62 12.10 -27.23
CA GLN A 290 18.46 11.44 -28.23
C GLN A 290 19.93 11.41 -27.77
N ALA A 291 20.43 12.49 -27.18
CA ALA A 291 21.80 12.54 -26.67
C ALA A 291 22.06 11.51 -25.55
N SER A 292 21.04 11.10 -24.79
CA SER A 292 21.17 10.05 -23.76
C SER A 292 21.23 8.65 -24.38
N ILE A 293 20.55 8.44 -25.52
CA ILE A 293 20.61 7.20 -26.30
C ILE A 293 21.98 7.09 -26.97
N ASP A 294 22.41 8.14 -27.66
CA ASP A 294 23.72 8.18 -28.33
C ASP A 294 24.84 7.90 -27.31
N LYS A 295 24.73 8.46 -26.09
CA LYS A 295 25.71 8.23 -25.02
C LYS A 295 25.67 6.82 -24.45
N LEU A 296 24.49 6.17 -24.41
CA LEU A 296 24.35 4.78 -23.98
C LEU A 296 25.05 3.83 -24.96
N GLU A 297 24.84 4.05 -26.27
CA GLU A 297 25.48 3.29 -27.35
C GLU A 297 26.99 3.49 -27.37
N GLU A 298 27.47 4.74 -27.27
CA GLU A 298 28.90 5.05 -27.16
C GLU A 298 29.55 4.29 -26.00
N ARG A 299 28.89 4.28 -24.83
CA ARG A 299 29.39 3.60 -23.64
C ARG A 299 29.35 2.07 -23.77
N ARG A 300 28.40 1.50 -24.52
CA ARG A 300 28.38 0.06 -24.82
C ARG A 300 29.61 -0.31 -25.62
N ASP A 301 29.88 0.43 -26.69
CA ASP A 301 31.00 0.14 -27.60
C ASP A 301 32.33 0.23 -26.84
N ILE A 302 32.50 1.27 -26.01
CA ILE A 302 33.70 1.40 -25.16
C ILE A 302 33.79 0.25 -24.14
N PHE A 303 32.66 -0.17 -23.55
CA PHE A 303 32.64 -1.31 -22.63
C PHE A 303 33.09 -2.59 -23.33
N GLU A 304 32.57 -2.85 -24.53
CA GLU A 304 32.96 -4.01 -25.34
C GLU A 304 34.46 -4.00 -25.66
N ASP A 305 35.01 -2.85 -26.05
CA ASP A 305 36.45 -2.70 -26.28
C ASP A 305 37.26 -2.98 -24.99
N ILE A 306 36.79 -2.50 -23.83
CA ILE A 306 37.48 -2.71 -22.54
C ILE A 306 37.50 -4.20 -22.18
N VAL A 307 36.36 -4.90 -22.30
CA VAL A 307 36.30 -6.31 -21.93
C VAL A 307 37.07 -7.18 -22.93
N ASP A 308 37.10 -6.81 -24.22
CA ASP A 308 37.90 -7.50 -25.23
C ASP A 308 39.41 -7.30 -24.97
N ASP A 309 39.86 -6.09 -24.64
CA ASP A 309 41.25 -5.79 -24.26
C ASP A 309 41.71 -6.58 -23.02
N LEU A 310 40.79 -6.81 -22.07
CA LEU A 310 41.02 -7.56 -20.84
C LEU A 310 40.84 -9.08 -21.00
N GLY A 311 40.37 -9.55 -22.16
CA GLY A 311 40.06 -10.96 -22.42
C GLY A 311 38.85 -11.49 -21.65
N TYR A 312 37.94 -10.60 -21.24
CA TYR A 312 36.67 -10.96 -20.60
C TYR A 312 35.55 -11.22 -21.61
N SER A 313 34.51 -11.91 -21.15
CA SER A 313 33.27 -12.04 -21.93
C SER A 313 32.50 -10.72 -21.95
N LYS A 314 31.85 -10.40 -23.08
CA LYS A 314 30.87 -9.30 -23.19
C LYS A 314 29.70 -9.38 -22.20
N LYS A 315 29.52 -10.53 -21.54
CA LYS A 315 28.57 -10.73 -20.43
C LYS A 315 29.12 -10.34 -19.05
N LYS A 316 30.31 -9.71 -18.99
CA LYS A 316 30.88 -9.20 -17.73
C LYS A 316 29.86 -8.30 -17.05
N LYS A 317 29.73 -8.45 -15.73
CA LYS A 317 28.67 -7.82 -14.96
C LYS A 317 28.99 -6.35 -14.65
N VAL A 318 27.95 -5.53 -14.80
CA VAL A 318 27.93 -4.07 -14.58
C VAL A 318 26.69 -3.70 -13.77
N SER A 319 26.62 -2.45 -13.27
CA SER A 319 25.42 -1.98 -12.58
C SER A 319 24.19 -2.01 -13.48
N CYS A 320 23.08 -2.39 -12.89
CA CYS A 320 21.80 -2.42 -13.58
C CYS A 320 21.24 -1.01 -13.79
N THR A 321 20.45 -0.84 -14.84
CA THR A 321 19.66 0.37 -15.05
C THR A 321 18.71 0.58 -13.86
N PRO A 322 18.74 1.75 -13.21
CA PRO A 322 17.75 2.11 -12.19
C PRO A 322 16.34 1.99 -12.78
N ARG A 323 15.48 1.21 -12.13
CA ARG A 323 14.10 1.05 -12.59
C ARG A 323 13.31 2.31 -12.26
N CYS A 324 12.92 3.09 -13.28
CA CYS A 324 12.10 4.27 -13.07
C CYS A 324 10.59 4.00 -12.96
N ASP A 325 10.14 2.74 -13.09
CA ASP A 325 8.75 2.30 -12.86
C ASP A 325 8.62 1.53 -11.52
N LEU A 326 9.14 2.10 -10.43
CA LEU A 326 8.99 1.56 -9.08
C LEU A 326 7.67 2.07 -8.46
N LYS A 327 6.77 1.16 -8.12
CA LYS A 327 5.64 1.45 -7.23
C LYS A 327 6.13 1.35 -5.80
N ILE A 328 6.33 2.48 -5.15
CA ILE A 328 6.62 2.56 -3.72
C ILE A 328 5.46 3.34 -3.10
N SER A 329 4.77 2.74 -2.13
CA SER A 329 3.67 3.38 -1.38
C SER A 329 2.56 3.96 -2.27
N GLY A 330 2.01 3.16 -3.20
CA GLY A 330 0.88 3.56 -4.06
C GLY A 330 1.19 4.65 -5.10
N LYS A 331 2.35 5.30 -5.04
CA LYS A 331 2.81 6.26 -6.04
C LYS A 331 3.57 5.53 -7.14
N THR A 332 3.03 5.60 -8.35
CA THR A 332 3.80 5.30 -9.56
C THR A 332 4.80 6.42 -9.75
N TRP A 333 6.06 6.14 -9.42
CA TRP A 333 7.15 6.93 -9.92
C TRP A 333 7.21 6.63 -11.42
N SER A 334 6.91 7.63 -12.24
CA SER A 334 7.02 7.54 -13.68
C SER A 334 8.31 8.21 -14.07
N CYS A 335 8.99 7.71 -15.09
CA CYS A 335 10.14 8.37 -15.72
C CYS A 335 9.79 9.83 -16.17
N THR A 336 8.51 10.22 -16.19
CA THR A 336 8.06 11.60 -16.46
C THR A 336 7.87 12.51 -15.23
N ASN A 337 7.81 11.95 -14.00
CA ASN A 337 7.44 12.68 -12.77
C ASN A 337 8.60 12.73 -11.76
N GLY A 338 9.82 13.03 -12.22
CA GLY A 338 10.95 13.35 -11.34
C GLY A 338 11.84 12.17 -10.96
N GLY A 339 11.68 11.01 -11.60
CA GLY A 339 12.53 9.85 -11.29
C GLY A 339 13.97 9.90 -11.73
N TYR A 340 14.82 9.22 -10.96
CA TYR A 340 16.21 9.05 -11.35
C TYR A 340 16.26 8.21 -12.62
N ILE A 341 16.44 8.90 -13.74
CA ILE A 341 16.60 8.32 -15.06
C ILE A 341 18.10 8.17 -15.25
N GLY A 342 18.63 7.02 -14.84
CA GLY A 342 20.00 6.61 -15.10
C GLY A 342 20.02 5.54 -16.18
N GLN A 343 21.14 5.43 -16.89
CA GLN A 343 21.34 4.34 -17.85
C GLN A 343 21.73 3.03 -17.17
N GLY A 344 22.47 3.04 -16.06
CA GLY A 344 23.22 1.85 -15.60
C GLY A 344 24.47 1.61 -16.45
N GLY A 345 25.16 0.49 -16.26
CA GLY A 345 26.36 0.11 -17.01
C GLY A 345 27.68 0.54 -16.37
N ALA A 346 27.66 0.95 -15.11
CA ALA A 346 28.88 1.27 -14.37
C ALA A 346 29.66 -0.01 -14.01
N MET A 347 30.97 0.06 -14.10
CA MET A 347 31.87 -1.09 -14.04
C MET A 347 32.65 -1.13 -12.74
N GLY A 348 32.83 -2.35 -12.21
CA GLY A 348 33.91 -2.67 -11.30
C GLY A 348 33.85 -1.99 -9.93
N VAL A 349 35.00 -1.90 -9.28
CA VAL A 349 35.15 -1.52 -7.86
C VAL A 349 34.67 -0.09 -7.58
N ALA A 350 34.94 0.82 -8.52
CA ALA A 350 34.63 2.24 -8.40
C ALA A 350 33.28 2.64 -9.00
N GLN A 351 32.57 1.70 -9.64
CA GLN A 351 31.34 1.95 -10.40
C GLN A 351 31.52 3.09 -11.41
N PHE A 352 32.55 2.99 -12.27
CA PHE A 352 32.80 3.97 -13.33
C PHE A 352 32.07 3.60 -14.62
N MET A 353 31.51 4.60 -15.29
CA MET A 353 31.06 4.45 -16.66
C MET A 353 32.25 4.16 -17.59
N SER A 354 32.02 3.38 -18.65
CA SER A 354 33.07 2.94 -19.58
C SER A 354 33.87 4.08 -20.20
N ASP A 355 33.20 5.16 -20.61
CA ASP A 355 33.84 6.38 -21.11
C ASP A 355 34.69 7.10 -20.04
N VAL A 356 34.18 7.18 -18.82
CA VAL A 356 34.89 7.79 -17.68
C VAL A 356 36.14 6.99 -17.36
N TRP A 357 36.08 5.65 -17.38
CA TRP A 357 37.24 4.79 -17.21
C TRP A 357 38.25 4.98 -18.34
N ARG A 358 37.84 4.67 -19.58
CA ARG A 358 38.69 4.63 -20.78
C ARG A 358 39.43 5.94 -21.00
N TYR A 359 38.70 7.06 -20.95
CA TYR A 359 39.25 8.37 -21.32
C TYR A 359 39.67 9.21 -20.12
N GLY A 360 39.10 8.95 -18.93
CA GLY A 360 39.33 9.79 -17.76
C GLY A 360 40.47 9.33 -16.86
N TYR A 361 40.69 8.02 -16.73
CA TYR A 361 41.57 7.47 -15.69
C TYR A 361 42.50 6.33 -16.14
N GLU A 362 42.18 5.58 -17.21
CA GLU A 362 42.97 4.42 -17.62
C GLU A 362 44.47 4.74 -17.83
N ALA A 363 44.77 5.88 -18.45
CA ALA A 363 46.16 6.31 -18.69
C ALA A 363 46.93 6.62 -17.40
N ASP A 364 46.29 7.28 -16.44
CA ASP A 364 46.88 7.61 -15.14
C ASP A 364 47.10 6.33 -14.32
N ILE A 365 46.11 5.42 -14.31
CA ILE A 365 46.20 4.12 -13.63
C ILE A 365 47.38 3.31 -14.19
N ARG A 366 47.43 3.13 -15.52
CA ARG A 366 48.53 2.41 -16.20
C ARG A 366 49.91 2.99 -15.85
N LYS A 367 50.01 4.31 -15.74
CA LYS A 367 51.26 4.98 -15.37
C LYS A 367 51.69 4.68 -13.93
N ILE A 368 50.73 4.58 -13.01
CA ILE A 368 50.99 4.38 -11.57
C ILE A 368 51.16 2.90 -11.24
N THR A 369 50.27 2.02 -11.72
CA THR A 369 50.29 0.59 -11.40
C THR A 369 51.24 -0.21 -12.28
N GLY A 370 51.58 0.32 -13.46
CA GLY A 370 52.38 -0.39 -14.47
C GLY A 370 51.60 -1.48 -15.22
N HIS A 371 50.29 -1.64 -14.94
CA HIS A 371 49.44 -2.58 -15.66
C HIS A 371 49.28 -2.15 -17.12
N LYS A 372 49.59 -3.06 -18.05
CA LYS A 372 49.48 -2.79 -19.49
C LYS A 372 48.02 -2.48 -19.90
N THR A 373 47.09 -3.23 -19.34
CA THR A 373 45.64 -3.07 -19.52
C THR A 373 45.00 -2.97 -18.14
N PRO A 374 44.76 -1.77 -17.61
CA PRO A 374 44.11 -1.58 -16.31
C PRO A 374 42.70 -2.19 -16.28
N ASP A 375 42.37 -2.89 -15.19
CA ASP A 375 41.12 -3.62 -15.02
C ASP A 375 40.15 -2.91 -14.04
N PRO A 376 38.97 -2.45 -14.47
CA PRO A 376 37.97 -1.85 -13.57
C PRO A 376 37.53 -2.75 -12.40
N TRP A 377 37.58 -4.07 -12.57
CA TRP A 377 37.19 -5.07 -11.56
C TRP A 377 38.37 -5.53 -10.69
N SER A 378 39.59 -5.07 -10.95
CA SER A 378 40.73 -5.25 -10.06
C SER A 378 40.64 -4.28 -8.89
N LEU A 379 40.90 -4.77 -7.66
CA LEU A 379 40.95 -3.93 -6.47
C LEU A 379 41.98 -2.81 -6.62
N THR A 380 43.20 -3.13 -7.01
CA THR A 380 44.28 -2.12 -7.13
C THR A 380 43.95 -1.04 -8.16
N ASP A 381 43.56 -1.42 -9.38
CA ASP A 381 43.27 -0.44 -10.44
C ASP A 381 41.97 0.33 -10.16
N GLY A 382 40.94 -0.36 -9.67
CA GLY A 382 39.64 0.22 -9.37
C GLY A 382 39.66 1.19 -8.19
N VAL A 383 40.32 0.83 -7.08
CA VAL A 383 40.48 1.71 -5.92
C VAL A 383 41.36 2.91 -6.30
N LEU A 384 42.43 2.71 -7.08
CA LEU A 384 43.24 3.83 -7.57
C LEU A 384 42.42 4.77 -8.47
N ALA A 385 41.58 4.25 -9.36
CA ALA A 385 40.69 5.07 -10.19
C ALA A 385 39.75 5.94 -9.34
N MET A 386 39.18 5.34 -8.29
CA MET A 386 38.35 6.04 -7.30
C MET A 386 39.16 7.16 -6.62
N ALA A 387 40.37 6.85 -6.15
CA ALA A 387 41.25 7.81 -5.49
C ALA A 387 41.60 9.00 -6.39
N LEU A 388 41.99 8.75 -7.64
CA LEU A 388 42.30 9.79 -8.63
C LEU A 388 41.10 10.70 -8.90
N LYS A 389 39.88 10.15 -8.94
CA LYS A 389 38.65 10.96 -9.10
C LYS A 389 38.35 11.80 -7.86
N LEU A 390 38.54 11.23 -6.68
CA LEU A 390 38.31 11.91 -5.40
C LEU A 390 39.34 13.02 -5.15
N GLU A 391 40.60 12.80 -5.54
CA GLU A 391 41.65 13.80 -5.51
C GLU A 391 41.30 14.99 -6.40
N LYS A 392 40.89 14.75 -7.65
CA LYS A 392 40.39 15.79 -8.56
C LYS A 392 39.17 16.55 -7.99
N ALA A 393 38.37 15.89 -7.14
CA ALA A 393 37.24 16.50 -6.43
C ALA A 393 37.65 17.26 -5.14
N GLY A 394 38.93 17.20 -4.74
CA GLY A 394 39.50 17.87 -3.58
C GLY A 394 39.30 17.11 -2.26
N ALA A 395 39.17 15.78 -2.30
CA ALA A 395 38.94 14.92 -1.14
C ALA A 395 40.20 14.70 -0.25
N ASN A 396 40.94 15.75 0.03
CA ASN A 396 42.28 15.70 0.65
C ASN A 396 42.28 15.66 2.20
N SER A 397 41.13 15.48 2.83
CA SER A 397 41.03 15.32 4.28
C SER A 397 39.74 14.64 4.69
N SER A 398 39.75 13.96 5.84
CA SER A 398 38.57 13.30 6.42
C SER A 398 37.55 14.26 7.05
N LYS A 399 37.63 15.57 6.75
CA LYS A 399 36.64 16.56 7.21
C LYS A 399 35.31 16.30 6.52
N GLU A 400 34.23 16.27 7.28
CA GLU A 400 32.87 16.05 6.75
C GLU A 400 32.47 17.00 5.62
N SER A 401 32.85 18.29 5.71
CA SER A 401 32.59 19.27 4.66
C SER A 401 33.35 18.98 3.36
N VAL A 402 34.56 18.41 3.45
CA VAL A 402 35.37 17.99 2.31
C VAL A 402 34.78 16.72 1.68
N ILE A 403 34.44 15.72 2.50
CA ILE A 403 33.78 14.49 2.05
C ILE A 403 32.43 14.81 1.37
N LYS A 404 31.64 15.74 1.93
CA LYS A 404 30.37 16.18 1.33
C LYS A 404 30.58 16.81 -0.05
N LYS A 405 31.61 17.64 -0.22
CA LYS A 405 31.95 18.22 -1.52
C LYS A 405 32.38 17.12 -2.50
N ALA A 406 33.24 16.20 -2.05
CA ALA A 406 33.71 15.09 -2.85
C ALA A 406 32.55 14.17 -3.29
N SER A 407 31.60 13.87 -2.40
CA SER A 407 30.46 12.98 -2.69
C SER A 407 29.54 13.58 -3.76
N ILE A 408 29.33 14.90 -3.75
CA ILE A 408 28.56 15.60 -4.79
C ILE A 408 29.27 15.52 -6.14
N ASN A 409 30.59 15.73 -6.17
CA ASN A 409 31.35 15.66 -7.42
C ASN A 409 31.47 14.22 -7.94
N TYR A 410 31.53 13.25 -7.05
CA TYR A 410 31.64 11.85 -7.43
C TYR A 410 30.34 11.32 -8.04
N LEU A 411 29.20 11.60 -7.39
CA LEU A 411 27.87 11.14 -7.80
C LEU A 411 27.21 12.07 -8.86
N GLY A 412 27.68 13.31 -8.97
CA GLY A 412 27.08 14.36 -9.81
C GLY A 412 25.86 15.06 -9.18
N THR A 413 25.45 14.66 -7.98
CA THR A 413 24.35 15.27 -7.20
C THR A 413 24.54 15.03 -5.71
N PHE A 414 23.81 15.76 -4.87
CA PHE A 414 23.79 15.49 -3.43
C PHE A 414 22.72 14.45 -3.08
N ASN A 415 23.15 13.35 -2.47
CA ASN A 415 22.26 12.35 -1.86
C ASN A 415 22.66 12.15 -0.39
N GLN A 416 21.72 12.41 0.53
CA GLN A 416 21.97 12.36 1.97
C GLN A 416 22.30 10.94 2.46
N SER A 417 21.61 9.92 1.93
CA SER A 417 21.83 8.52 2.35
C SER A 417 23.22 8.03 1.93
N TYR A 418 23.61 8.32 0.69
CA TYR A 418 24.94 8.01 0.16
C TYR A 418 26.04 8.73 0.96
N TYR A 419 25.88 10.03 1.22
CA TYR A 419 26.81 10.78 2.06
C TYR A 419 26.94 10.19 3.47
N ASN A 420 25.83 9.85 4.12
CA ASN A 420 25.85 9.27 5.46
C ASN A 420 26.59 7.92 5.48
N ASN A 421 26.41 7.10 4.44
CA ASN A 421 27.09 5.81 4.28
C ASN A 421 28.62 6.03 4.16
N ILE A 422 29.06 6.99 3.34
CA ILE A 422 30.48 7.35 3.23
C ILE A 422 31.06 7.79 4.58
N ILE A 423 30.35 8.67 5.31
CA ILE A 423 30.81 9.13 6.63
C ILE A 423 30.91 7.98 7.63
N TYR A 424 29.95 7.06 7.60
CA TYR A 424 29.96 5.89 8.48
C TYR A 424 31.21 5.04 8.22
N TRP A 425 31.44 4.58 6.99
CA TRP A 425 32.60 3.75 6.70
C TRP A 425 33.92 4.51 6.86
N SER A 426 33.95 5.80 6.56
CA SER A 426 35.16 6.61 6.70
C SER A 426 35.66 6.72 8.14
N LYS A 427 34.74 6.66 9.12
CA LYS A 427 35.06 6.69 10.54
C LYS A 427 35.29 5.31 11.14
N ASN A 428 34.75 4.26 10.52
CA ASN A 428 34.68 2.92 11.10
C ASN A 428 35.48 1.84 10.34
N TYR A 429 36.16 2.18 9.23
CA TYR A 429 36.88 1.20 8.40
C TYR A 429 37.90 0.36 9.17
N LYS A 430 38.55 0.95 10.17
CA LYS A 430 39.52 0.27 11.04
C LYS A 430 38.93 -0.89 11.82
N LEU A 431 37.61 -0.92 12.02
CA LEU A 431 36.95 -2.04 12.68
C LEU A 431 36.92 -3.30 11.82
N ILE A 432 37.17 -3.17 10.51
CA ILE A 432 37.14 -4.25 9.51
C ILE A 432 38.53 -4.52 8.95
N PHE A 433 39.29 -3.44 8.74
CA PHE A 433 40.54 -3.44 8.01
C PHE A 433 41.71 -2.90 8.83
N ASP A 434 41.65 -2.86 10.17
CA ASP A 434 42.83 -2.87 11.05
C ASP A 434 42.90 -4.21 11.77
#